data_AF-A0A374JR36-F1
#
_entry.id   AF-A0A374JR36-F1
#
_cell.length_a   1.000
_cell.length_b   1.000
_cell.length_c   1.000
_cell.angle_alpha   90.00
_cell.angle_beta   90.00
_cell.angle_gamma   90.00
#
_symmetry.space_group_name_H-M   'P 1'
#
loop_
_entity.id
_entity.type
_entity.pdbx_description
1 polymer ?
#
loop_
_entity_poly.entity_id
_entity_poly.type
_entity_poly.pdbx_seq_one_letter_code
_entity_poly.pdbx_strand_id
1 'polypeptide(L)'
;MRTSTKLYILVFAIIFAVILPPILCYIFIVRPADHTAGQDTSTNTGNEHTSTEGLDTTDAAKSFTILIDPGHGGFDPGKVSPDGIMEKDINLAIASKLASALTDQGFSVYLTRDSDKSLNSENASSKKTSDLKARTNLATNVNADLYISIHQNSYSAEYVHGAQVFYYSTSSGGKALAECIQEHLISEADPSNTRAAKGNSEYLVLRESPCTAVIVECGFLSNTKECSDLCNDEYQTALANAICNAVCTWHEQHAK
;
A
#
# COMPACT_ATOMS: atom_id res chain seq x y z
N MET A 1 61.06 -31.11 13.65
CA MET A 1 60.52 -30.33 14.79
C MET A 1 59.58 -29.28 14.22
N ARG A 2 58.27 -29.41 14.45
CA ARG A 2 57.22 -28.53 13.91
C ARG A 2 56.30 -28.16 15.07
N THR A 3 56.26 -26.89 15.44
CA THR A 3 55.54 -26.35 16.60
C THR A 3 54.19 -25.74 16.21
N SER A 4 53.24 -25.95 17.12
CA SER A 4 51.92 -25.39 17.35
C SER A 4 51.44 -24.17 16.57
N THR A 5 50.29 -24.32 15.89
CA THR A 5 49.32 -23.22 15.68
C THR A 5 47.90 -23.78 15.49
N LYS A 6 47.29 -24.35 16.54
CA LYS A 6 45.85 -24.69 16.56
C LYS A 6 45.31 -24.61 17.99
N LEU A 7 44.99 -23.39 18.48
CA LEU A 7 44.18 -23.26 19.70
C LEU A 7 43.33 -21.98 19.83
N TYR A 8 43.25 -21.08 18.84
CA TYR A 8 42.54 -19.79 19.01
C TYR A 8 41.31 -19.57 18.12
N ILE A 9 40.71 -20.61 17.54
CA ILE A 9 39.52 -20.46 16.66
C ILE A 9 38.23 -20.98 17.30
N LEU A 10 38.27 -21.61 18.48
CA LEU A 10 37.11 -22.27 19.08
C LEU A 10 36.61 -21.60 20.37
N VAL A 11 36.50 -20.28 20.42
CA VAL A 11 35.75 -19.57 21.48
C VAL A 11 34.91 -18.39 20.96
N PHE A 12 35.08 -17.94 19.71
CA PHE A 12 34.29 -16.82 19.17
C PHE A 12 33.00 -17.20 18.44
N ALA A 13 32.63 -18.49 18.39
CA ALA A 13 31.46 -18.96 17.64
C ALA A 13 30.18 -19.17 18.49
N ILE A 14 30.16 -18.78 19.78
CA ILE A 14 29.02 -19.04 20.69
C ILE A 14 28.40 -17.74 21.25
N ILE A 15 28.73 -16.58 20.69
CA ILE A 15 28.07 -15.30 21.07
C ILE A 15 27.64 -14.56 19.80
N PHE A 16 26.76 -15.16 18.99
CA PHE A 16 25.98 -14.42 17.98
C PHE A 16 24.72 -15.17 17.52
N ALA A 17 24.10 -15.95 18.41
CA ALA A 17 22.90 -16.73 18.08
C ALA A 17 21.68 -16.45 19.00
N VAL A 18 21.67 -15.33 19.74
CA VAL A 18 20.56 -15.01 20.67
C VAL A 18 20.00 -13.59 20.52
N ILE A 19 20.45 -12.78 19.56
CA ILE A 19 19.87 -11.44 19.33
C ILE A 19 19.69 -11.19 17.85
N LEU A 20 18.63 -11.75 17.27
CA LEU A 20 17.79 -11.09 16.28
C LEU A 20 16.58 -12.01 16.01
N PRO A 21 15.35 -11.64 16.36
CA PRO A 21 14.20 -12.36 15.83
C PRO A 21 14.19 -12.15 14.31
N PRO A 22 13.86 -13.16 13.50
CA PRO A 22 13.69 -12.98 12.07
C PRO A 22 12.44 -12.12 11.87
N ILE A 23 12.62 -10.83 11.64
CA ILE A 23 11.57 -9.99 11.04
C ILE A 23 11.54 -10.38 9.57
N LEU A 24 11.02 -11.58 9.26
CA LEU A 24 10.46 -11.82 7.93
C LEU A 24 9.10 -11.11 7.90
N CYS A 25 9.13 -9.79 7.72
CA CYS A 25 8.02 -9.13 7.06
C CYS A 25 8.02 -9.69 5.64
N TYR A 26 7.06 -10.57 5.33
CA TYR A 26 6.82 -10.97 3.95
C TYR A 26 6.34 -9.72 3.21
N ILE A 27 7.27 -9.09 2.51
CA ILE A 27 7.01 -7.96 1.63
C ILE A 27 6.51 -8.54 0.31
N PHE A 28 5.24 -8.26 -0.04
CA PHE A 28 4.66 -8.70 -1.30
C PHE A 28 4.82 -7.59 -2.33
N ILE A 29 5.59 -7.86 -3.38
CA ILE A 29 5.72 -6.99 -4.55
C ILE A 29 4.71 -7.49 -5.58
N VAL A 30 3.76 -6.64 -5.96
CA VAL A 30 2.95 -6.89 -7.16
C VAL A 30 3.82 -6.48 -8.35
N ARG A 31 4.28 -7.45 -9.15
CA ARG A 31 5.05 -7.20 -10.38
C ARG A 31 4.10 -7.21 -11.58
N PRO A 32 4.25 -6.29 -12.55
CA PRO A 32 3.50 -6.38 -13.80
C PRO A 32 3.91 -7.65 -14.55
N ALA A 33 2.97 -8.30 -15.22
CA ALA A 33 3.24 -9.46 -16.06
C ALA A 33 3.95 -9.02 -17.35
N ASP A 34 5.12 -9.61 -17.65
CA ASP A 34 5.84 -9.35 -18.89
C ASP A 34 5.02 -9.85 -20.10
N HIS A 35 4.43 -8.94 -20.86
CA HIS A 35 3.88 -9.23 -22.19
C HIS A 35 5.04 -9.42 -23.18
N THR A 36 5.46 -10.68 -23.39
CA THR A 36 6.38 -11.03 -24.47
C THR A 36 5.61 -11.27 -25.77
N ALA A 37 5.59 -10.25 -26.62
CA ALA A 37 5.26 -10.42 -28.04
C ALA A 37 6.43 -11.12 -28.73
N GLY A 38 6.23 -12.38 -29.15
CA GLY A 38 7.18 -13.10 -29.97
C GLY A 38 7.16 -12.58 -31.41
N GLN A 39 8.34 -12.25 -31.95
CA GLN A 39 8.54 -12.24 -33.39
C GLN A 39 9.88 -12.85 -33.76
N ASP A 40 9.79 -13.70 -34.78
CA ASP A 40 10.78 -14.65 -35.23
C ASP A 40 12.04 -14.04 -35.89
N THR A 41 13.09 -14.82 -35.72
CA THR A 41 14.40 -14.91 -36.37
C THR A 41 14.62 -14.28 -37.76
N SER A 42 15.76 -13.58 -37.90
CA SER A 42 16.64 -13.72 -39.07
C SER A 42 18.09 -13.30 -38.76
N THR A 43 19.01 -14.17 -39.14
CA THR A 43 20.48 -14.08 -39.11
C THR A 43 21.05 -13.05 -40.09
N ASN A 44 22.14 -12.34 -39.76
CA ASN A 44 23.40 -12.37 -40.54
C ASN A 44 24.60 -11.66 -39.86
N THR A 45 25.77 -12.06 -40.33
CA THR A 45 27.19 -11.90 -39.95
C THR A 45 27.80 -10.49 -39.79
N GLY A 46 28.64 -10.35 -38.76
CA GLY A 46 30.05 -9.95 -38.80
C GLY A 46 30.45 -8.52 -39.21
N ASN A 47 30.99 -7.74 -38.25
CA ASN A 47 32.30 -7.06 -38.40
C ASN A 47 32.77 -6.47 -37.05
N GLU A 48 34.04 -6.67 -36.72
CA GLU A 48 34.72 -5.94 -35.64
C GLU A 48 34.91 -4.48 -36.05
N HIS A 49 34.45 -3.55 -35.21
CA HIS A 49 35.02 -2.21 -35.14
C HIS A 49 35.01 -1.73 -33.69
N THR A 50 36.21 -1.46 -33.19
CA THR A 50 36.50 -0.77 -31.93
C THR A 50 35.88 0.63 -31.95
N SER A 51 34.82 0.82 -31.17
CA SER A 51 34.36 2.14 -30.74
C SER A 51 34.15 2.11 -29.23
N THR A 52 34.83 3.03 -28.55
CA THR A 52 34.58 3.45 -27.18
C THR A 52 33.14 3.94 -27.07
N GLU A 53 32.22 3.05 -26.69
CA GLU A 53 30.87 3.40 -26.30
C GLU A 53 30.89 3.67 -24.79
N GLY A 54 30.60 4.92 -24.44
CA GLY A 54 30.42 5.33 -23.06
C GLY A 54 29.37 4.45 -22.40
N LEU A 55 29.67 4.01 -21.17
CA LEU A 55 28.68 3.44 -20.29
C LEU A 55 27.62 4.53 -20.06
N ASP A 56 26.55 4.49 -20.84
CA ASP A 56 25.31 5.20 -20.59
C ASP A 56 24.75 4.64 -19.28
N THR A 57 25.24 5.18 -18.17
CA THR A 57 24.57 5.07 -16.89
C THR A 57 23.33 5.93 -17.01
N THR A 58 22.31 5.39 -17.68
CA THR A 58 20.94 5.80 -17.40
C THR A 58 20.78 5.59 -15.90
N ASP A 59 20.82 6.70 -15.17
CA ASP A 59 20.46 6.78 -13.78
C ASP A 59 19.07 6.15 -13.72
N ALA A 60 18.99 4.91 -13.21
CA ALA A 60 17.75 4.16 -13.20
C ALA A 60 16.76 5.00 -12.39
N ALA A 61 15.82 5.65 -13.10
CA ALA A 61 14.92 6.61 -12.50
C ALA A 61 14.31 5.98 -11.25
N LYS A 62 14.51 6.63 -10.09
CA LYS A 62 14.03 6.11 -8.81
C LYS A 62 12.54 5.80 -8.95
N SER A 63 12.17 4.53 -8.83
CA SER A 63 10.77 4.10 -8.92
C SER A 63 9.98 4.66 -7.74
N PHE A 64 8.86 5.34 -8.02
CA PHE A 64 7.97 5.90 -7.01
C PHE A 64 7.21 4.75 -6.31
N THR A 65 7.38 4.64 -5.00
CA THR A 65 6.90 3.50 -4.21
C THR A 65 5.63 3.84 -3.44
N ILE A 66 4.57 3.06 -3.65
CA ILE A 66 3.27 3.22 -3.01
C ILE A 66 3.01 2.01 -2.11
N LEU A 67 2.76 2.27 -0.82
CA LEU A 67 2.25 1.28 0.12
C LEU A 67 0.73 1.43 0.24
N ILE A 68 0.01 0.36 -0.11
CA ILE A 68 -1.43 0.25 0.09
C ILE A 68 -1.67 -0.56 1.36
N ASP A 69 -2.54 -0.04 2.22
CA ASP A 69 -2.87 -0.65 3.49
C ASP A 69 -4.36 -1.02 3.53
N PRO A 70 -4.73 -2.26 3.17
CA PRO A 70 -6.07 -2.74 3.45
C PRO A 70 -6.25 -2.81 4.97
N GLY A 71 -7.04 -1.90 5.52
CA GLY A 71 -7.28 -1.77 6.95
C GLY A 71 -7.81 -3.06 7.57
N HIS A 72 -7.56 -3.25 8.87
CA HIS A 72 -8.00 -4.43 9.63
C HIS A 72 -7.40 -5.76 9.11
N GLY A 73 -8.02 -6.91 9.38
CA GLY A 73 -7.54 -8.23 8.94
C GLY A 73 -7.24 -9.19 10.10
N GLY A 74 -7.35 -10.48 9.83
CA GLY A 74 -7.20 -11.54 10.83
C GLY A 74 -8.23 -11.40 11.93
N PHE A 75 -7.75 -11.18 13.17
CA PHE A 75 -8.60 -11.06 14.36
C PHE A 75 -9.47 -9.79 14.38
N ASP A 76 -9.14 -8.79 13.58
CA ASP A 76 -9.83 -7.50 13.55
C ASP A 76 -10.77 -7.46 12.33
N PRO A 77 -12.09 -7.57 12.51
CA PRO A 77 -13.05 -7.51 11.40
C PRO A 77 -13.26 -6.08 10.89
N GLY A 78 -12.84 -5.06 11.65
CA GLY A 78 -13.26 -3.69 11.46
C GLY A 78 -14.74 -3.49 11.81
N LYS A 79 -15.41 -2.59 11.07
CA LYS A 79 -16.86 -2.43 11.13
C LYS A 79 -17.54 -3.67 10.56
N VAL A 80 -18.68 -4.00 11.16
CA VAL A 80 -19.53 -5.11 10.71
C VAL A 80 -20.91 -4.54 10.42
N SER A 81 -21.42 -4.77 9.22
CA SER A 81 -22.77 -4.33 8.85
C SER A 81 -23.83 -5.11 9.64
N PRO A 82 -25.09 -4.65 9.68
CA PRO A 82 -26.18 -5.40 10.30
C PRO A 82 -26.34 -6.84 9.76
N ASP A 83 -25.98 -7.06 8.49
CA ASP A 83 -26.06 -8.36 7.81
C ASP A 83 -24.79 -9.21 7.96
N GLY A 84 -23.82 -8.76 8.78
CA GLY A 84 -22.60 -9.52 9.10
C GLY A 84 -21.46 -9.34 8.10
N ILE A 85 -21.56 -8.39 7.16
CA ILE A 85 -20.49 -8.09 6.21
C ILE A 85 -19.36 -7.37 6.95
N MET A 86 -18.13 -7.86 6.81
CA MET A 86 -16.96 -7.34 7.52
C MET A 86 -16.18 -6.36 6.64
N GLU A 87 -15.81 -5.22 7.23
CA GLU A 87 -14.98 -4.19 6.61
C GLU A 87 -13.67 -4.75 6.05
N LYS A 88 -13.00 -5.63 6.80
CA LYS A 88 -11.70 -6.18 6.39
C LYS A 88 -11.70 -6.87 5.02
N ASP A 89 -12.82 -7.46 4.62
CA ASP A 89 -12.94 -8.21 3.37
C ASP A 89 -13.10 -7.26 2.19
N ILE A 90 -13.96 -6.23 2.35
CA ILE A 90 -14.14 -5.16 1.36
C ILE A 90 -12.83 -4.38 1.18
N ASN A 91 -12.15 -4.04 2.28
CA ASN A 91 -10.86 -3.34 2.23
C ASN A 91 -9.83 -4.12 1.41
N LEU A 92 -9.74 -5.44 1.61
CA LEU A 92 -8.80 -6.29 0.87
C LEU A 92 -9.13 -6.33 -0.62
N ALA A 93 -10.42 -6.45 -0.97
CA ALA A 93 -10.86 -6.51 -2.35
C ALA A 93 -10.56 -5.20 -3.11
N ILE A 94 -10.93 -4.05 -2.54
CA ILE A 94 -10.64 -2.73 -3.13
C ILE A 94 -9.13 -2.49 -3.22
N ALA A 95 -8.38 -2.77 -2.15
CA ALA A 95 -6.93 -2.57 -2.14
C ALA A 95 -6.21 -3.43 -3.18
N SER A 96 -6.67 -4.66 -3.41
CA SER A 96 -6.09 -5.55 -4.43
C SER A 96 -6.32 -5.02 -5.85
N LYS A 97 -7.52 -4.49 -6.12
CA LYS A 97 -7.85 -3.83 -7.40
C LYS A 97 -7.02 -2.57 -7.61
N LEU A 98 -6.92 -1.73 -6.58
CA LEU A 98 -6.09 -0.52 -6.60
C LEU A 98 -4.61 -0.86 -6.83
N ALA A 99 -4.11 -1.92 -6.21
CA ALA A 99 -2.74 -2.35 -6.39
C ALA A 99 -2.45 -2.74 -7.85
N SER A 100 -3.33 -3.54 -8.45
CA SER A 100 -3.22 -3.88 -9.88
C SER A 100 -3.21 -2.63 -10.75
N ALA A 101 -4.19 -1.73 -10.56
CA ALA A 101 -4.32 -0.51 -11.35
C ALA A 101 -3.07 0.38 -11.26
N LEU A 102 -2.51 0.59 -10.06
CA LEU A 102 -1.30 1.38 -9.87
C LEU A 102 -0.04 0.69 -10.42
N THR A 103 0.06 -0.63 -10.30
CA THR A 103 1.15 -1.39 -10.93
C THR A 103 1.11 -1.25 -12.45
N ASP A 104 -0.08 -1.26 -13.06
CA ASP A 104 -0.24 -1.08 -14.51
C ASP A 104 0.16 0.34 -14.97
N GLN A 105 0.13 1.34 -14.07
CA GLN A 105 0.65 2.69 -14.30
C GLN A 105 2.18 2.80 -14.08
N GLY A 106 2.86 1.71 -13.74
CA GLY A 106 4.31 1.65 -13.57
C GLY A 106 4.82 2.02 -12.17
N PHE A 107 3.94 2.15 -11.17
CA PHE A 107 4.36 2.37 -9.79
C PHE A 107 4.88 1.08 -9.13
N SER A 108 5.84 1.22 -8.21
CA SER A 108 6.23 0.12 -7.31
C SER A 108 5.21 0.00 -6.19
N VAL A 109 4.39 -1.05 -6.20
CA VAL A 109 3.28 -1.20 -5.25
C VAL A 109 3.51 -2.34 -4.26
N TYR A 110 3.27 -2.04 -2.99
CA TYR A 110 3.31 -2.98 -1.88
C TYR A 110 1.99 -2.98 -1.13
N LEU A 111 1.60 -4.12 -0.56
CA LEU A 111 0.46 -4.19 0.36
C LEU A 111 0.93 -4.51 1.78
N THR A 112 0.29 -3.92 2.79
CA THR A 112 0.50 -4.34 4.19
C THR A 112 0.00 -5.76 4.44
N ARG A 113 -1.07 -6.16 3.73
CA ARG A 113 -1.56 -7.55 3.68
C ARG A 113 -2.22 -7.84 2.32
N ASP A 114 -2.11 -9.09 1.89
CA ASP A 114 -2.65 -9.63 0.63
C ASP A 114 -3.69 -10.74 0.86
N SER A 115 -4.02 -10.99 2.13
CA SER A 115 -4.92 -12.04 2.59
C SER A 115 -5.57 -11.61 3.92
N ASP A 116 -6.49 -12.41 4.44
CA ASP A 116 -7.11 -12.19 5.75
C ASP A 116 -6.14 -12.54 6.89
N LYS A 117 -5.15 -11.67 7.09
CA LYS A 117 -4.14 -11.77 8.15
C LYS A 117 -3.96 -10.45 8.87
N SER A 118 -3.59 -10.53 10.14
CA SER A 118 -3.06 -9.41 10.91
C SER A 118 -1.54 -9.40 10.85
N LEU A 119 -0.95 -8.24 11.16
CA LEU A 119 0.49 -8.00 11.25
C LEU A 119 0.99 -7.95 12.70
N ASN A 120 0.13 -8.32 13.67
CA ASN A 120 0.50 -8.31 15.08
C ASN A 120 1.58 -9.36 15.39
N SER A 121 2.39 -9.07 16.40
CA SER A 121 3.21 -10.08 17.06
C SER A 121 2.35 -10.90 18.02
N GLU A 122 2.52 -12.22 18.04
CA GLU A 122 1.81 -13.13 18.96
C GLU A 122 2.16 -12.85 20.44
N ASN A 123 3.36 -12.31 20.71
CA ASN A 123 3.83 -12.01 22.05
C ASN A 123 3.54 -10.56 22.49
N ALA A 124 2.79 -9.79 21.70
CA ALA A 124 2.48 -8.40 22.03
C ALA A 124 1.43 -8.30 23.14
N SER A 125 1.63 -7.36 24.07
CA SER A 125 0.63 -7.03 25.11
C SER A 125 -0.67 -6.47 24.55
N SER A 126 -0.62 -5.89 23.34
CA SER A 126 -1.79 -5.44 22.58
C SER A 126 -1.62 -5.83 21.13
N LYS A 127 -2.47 -6.75 20.64
CA LYS A 127 -2.47 -7.16 19.22
C LYS A 127 -2.72 -5.97 18.30
N LYS A 128 -3.70 -5.10 18.64
CA LYS A 128 -4.05 -3.92 17.84
C LYS A 128 -2.90 -2.91 17.75
N THR A 129 -2.23 -2.62 18.87
CA THR A 129 -1.10 -1.68 18.88
C THR A 129 0.09 -2.24 18.10
N SER A 130 0.37 -3.54 18.24
CA SER A 130 1.44 -4.19 17.48
C SER A 130 1.15 -4.20 15.99
N ASP A 131 -0.10 -4.47 15.59
CA ASP A 131 -0.53 -4.48 14.20
C ASP A 131 -0.36 -3.10 13.54
N LEU A 132 -0.88 -2.04 14.19
CA LEU A 132 -0.75 -0.67 13.68
C LEU A 132 0.72 -0.23 13.54
N LYS A 133 1.58 -0.57 14.50
CA LYS A 133 3.02 -0.28 14.42
C LYS A 133 3.70 -1.05 13.29
N ALA A 134 3.31 -2.30 13.05
CA ALA A 134 3.87 -3.10 11.96
C ALA A 134 3.52 -2.50 10.59
N ARG A 135 2.29 -1.98 10.42
CA ARG A 135 1.86 -1.27 9.21
C ARG A 135 2.70 -0.02 8.94
N THR A 136 2.88 0.84 9.94
CA THR A 136 3.69 2.06 9.79
C THR A 136 5.17 1.73 9.57
N ASN A 137 5.70 0.70 10.23
CA ASN A 137 7.09 0.26 10.02
C ASN A 137 7.31 -0.27 8.59
N LEU A 138 6.31 -0.91 7.99
CA LEU A 138 6.42 -1.39 6.62
C LEU A 138 6.61 -0.24 5.63
N ALA A 139 5.97 0.91 5.86
CA ALA A 139 6.17 2.12 5.05
C ALA A 139 7.64 2.56 5.02
N THR A 140 8.30 2.55 6.18
CA THR A 140 9.74 2.81 6.30
C THR A 140 10.56 1.73 5.59
N ASN A 141 10.23 0.45 5.80
CA ASN A 141 11.02 -0.67 5.27
C ASN A 141 11.03 -0.73 3.74
N VAL A 142 9.93 -0.36 3.08
CA VAL A 142 9.83 -0.33 1.61
C VAL A 142 10.24 1.02 1.02
N ASN A 143 10.66 1.98 1.85
CA ASN A 143 10.92 3.37 1.45
C ASN A 143 9.73 3.98 0.68
N ALA A 144 8.52 3.80 1.20
CA ALA A 144 7.30 4.29 0.55
C ALA A 144 7.36 5.82 0.39
N ASP A 145 7.12 6.31 -0.82
CA ASP A 145 6.89 7.73 -1.10
C ASP A 145 5.42 8.12 -0.81
N LEU A 146 4.51 7.12 -0.83
CA LEU A 146 3.08 7.28 -0.56
C LEU A 146 2.49 6.13 0.28
N TYR A 147 1.59 6.46 1.20
CA TYR A 147 0.80 5.51 1.99
C TYR A 147 -0.69 5.75 1.78
N ILE A 148 -1.43 4.74 1.29
CA ILE A 148 -2.89 4.80 1.09
C ILE A 148 -3.54 3.70 1.92
N SER A 149 -4.26 4.07 2.98
CA SER A 149 -5.06 3.13 3.76
C SER A 149 -6.49 3.06 3.22
N ILE A 150 -7.01 1.85 2.99
CA ILE A 150 -8.38 1.62 2.51
C ILE A 150 -9.24 1.11 3.66
N HIS A 151 -10.36 1.80 3.90
CA HIS A 151 -11.27 1.58 5.02
C HIS A 151 -12.74 1.76 4.64
N GLN A 152 -13.64 1.28 5.51
CA GLN A 152 -15.08 1.54 5.43
C GLN A 152 -15.59 2.21 6.71
N ASN A 153 -16.47 3.18 6.54
CA ASN A 153 -17.01 3.94 7.64
C ASN A 153 -18.25 3.28 8.24
N SER A 154 -18.67 3.79 9.39
CA SER A 154 -19.93 3.42 10.02
C SER A 154 -20.39 4.55 10.92
N TYR A 155 -21.70 4.81 10.92
CA TYR A 155 -22.33 5.85 11.72
C TYR A 155 -23.65 5.36 12.31
N SER A 156 -24.09 5.98 13.41
CA SER A 156 -25.31 5.56 14.11
C SER A 156 -26.59 5.83 13.31
N ALA A 157 -26.58 6.85 12.45
CA ALA A 157 -27.69 7.18 11.57
C ALA A 157 -27.47 6.54 10.19
N GLU A 158 -28.35 5.61 9.81
CA GLU A 158 -28.26 4.83 8.56
C GLU A 158 -28.19 5.70 7.30
N TYR A 159 -28.87 6.86 7.28
CA TYR A 159 -28.89 7.73 6.11
C TYR A 159 -27.54 8.41 5.82
N VAL A 160 -26.55 8.31 6.69
CA VAL A 160 -25.23 8.91 6.47
C VAL A 160 -24.46 8.09 5.44
N HIS A 161 -24.05 8.73 4.35
CA HIS A 161 -23.38 8.06 3.22
C HIS A 161 -22.27 8.92 2.59
N GLY A 162 -21.54 8.35 1.62
CA GLY A 162 -20.54 8.98 0.75
C GLY A 162 -19.10 8.68 1.20
N ALA A 163 -18.21 8.42 0.24
CA ALA A 163 -16.78 8.23 0.50
C ALA A 163 -16.12 9.50 1.06
N GLN A 164 -15.16 9.36 1.98
CA GLN A 164 -14.43 10.46 2.58
C GLN A 164 -12.93 10.17 2.73
N VAL A 165 -12.09 11.10 2.27
CA VAL A 165 -10.64 10.96 2.40
C VAL A 165 -10.13 11.78 3.59
N PHE A 166 -9.30 11.16 4.42
CA PHE A 166 -8.67 11.78 5.58
C PHE A 166 -7.17 11.93 5.37
N TYR A 167 -6.63 13.02 5.89
CA TYR A 167 -5.20 13.33 5.88
C TYR A 167 -4.76 13.86 7.25
N TYR A 168 -3.47 13.79 7.55
CA TYR A 168 -2.97 14.36 8.81
C TYR A 168 -3.13 15.88 8.80
N SER A 169 -3.78 16.48 9.79
CA SER A 169 -4.22 17.89 9.77
C SER A 169 -3.13 18.90 9.39
N THR A 170 -1.86 18.63 9.72
CA THR A 170 -0.73 19.52 9.42
C THR A 170 0.09 19.10 8.20
N SER A 171 -0.31 18.05 7.49
CA SER A 171 0.38 17.56 6.27
C SER A 171 -0.20 18.25 5.03
N SER A 172 0.58 19.15 4.43
CA SER A 172 0.20 19.81 3.17
C SER A 172 0.14 18.83 1.99
N GLY A 173 1.12 17.93 1.89
CA GLY A 173 1.14 16.87 0.87
C GLY A 173 -0.04 15.90 1.02
N GLY A 174 -0.34 15.49 2.25
CA GLY A 174 -1.50 14.64 2.54
C GLY A 174 -2.82 15.33 2.22
N LYS A 175 -2.93 16.63 2.52
CA LYS A 175 -4.10 17.43 2.16
C LYS A 175 -4.31 17.47 0.65
N ALA A 176 -3.28 17.83 -0.11
CA ALA A 176 -3.35 17.93 -1.57
C ALA A 176 -3.75 16.60 -2.22
N LEU A 177 -3.18 15.48 -1.74
CA LEU A 177 -3.56 14.15 -2.22
C LEU A 177 -5.00 13.80 -1.84
N ALA A 178 -5.41 14.06 -0.59
CA ALA A 178 -6.75 13.73 -0.14
C ALA A 178 -7.83 14.51 -0.89
N GLU A 179 -7.60 15.80 -1.18
CA GLU A 179 -8.49 16.62 -2.01
C GLU A 179 -8.56 16.07 -3.43
N CYS A 180 -7.43 15.72 -4.04
CA CYS A 180 -7.39 15.13 -5.38
C CYS A 180 -8.15 13.78 -5.45
N ILE A 181 -7.95 12.89 -4.48
CA ILE A 181 -8.67 11.61 -4.41
C ILE A 181 -10.17 11.85 -4.20
N GLN A 182 -10.54 12.77 -3.30
CA GLN A 182 -11.95 13.08 -3.05
C GLN A 182 -12.66 13.57 -4.32
N GLU A 183 -12.01 14.43 -5.12
CA GLU A 183 -12.55 14.92 -6.39
C GLU A 183 -12.81 13.77 -7.37
N HIS A 184 -11.86 12.86 -7.55
CA HIS A 184 -12.02 11.73 -8.47
C HIS A 184 -13.07 10.72 -7.98
N LEU A 185 -13.13 10.47 -6.67
CA LEU A 185 -14.19 9.62 -6.09
C LEU A 185 -15.58 10.18 -6.39
N ILE A 186 -15.75 11.50 -6.33
CA ILE A 186 -17.01 12.17 -6.68
C ILE A 186 -17.26 12.07 -8.18
N SER A 187 -16.31 12.45 -9.03
CA SER A 187 -16.56 12.52 -10.47
C SER A 187 -16.69 11.17 -11.18
N GLU A 188 -16.03 10.12 -10.66
CA GLU A 188 -15.87 8.85 -11.37
C GLU A 188 -16.61 7.68 -10.72
N ALA A 189 -16.76 7.66 -9.38
CA ALA A 189 -17.38 6.54 -8.67
C ALA A 189 -18.80 6.88 -8.16
N ASP A 190 -18.99 8.05 -7.54
CA ASP A 190 -20.29 8.48 -7.02
C ASP A 190 -20.51 10.00 -7.13
N PRO A 191 -21.11 10.48 -8.23
CA PRO A 191 -21.44 11.89 -8.41
C PRO A 191 -22.45 12.47 -7.40
N SER A 192 -23.12 11.62 -6.61
CA SER A 192 -24.00 12.05 -5.53
C SER A 192 -23.26 12.31 -4.21
N ASN A 193 -21.99 11.90 -4.12
CA ASN A 193 -21.16 12.16 -2.94
C ASN A 193 -20.89 13.65 -2.78
N THR A 194 -21.21 14.19 -1.60
CA THR A 194 -21.06 15.61 -1.27
C THR A 194 -19.96 15.87 -0.23
N ARG A 195 -19.20 14.84 0.14
CA ARG A 195 -18.17 14.95 1.17
C ARG A 195 -16.94 15.66 0.64
N ALA A 196 -16.25 16.32 1.57
CA ALA A 196 -14.95 16.91 1.34
C ALA A 196 -13.88 16.13 2.12
N ALA A 197 -12.65 16.18 1.60
CA ALA A 197 -11.47 15.70 2.32
C ALA A 197 -11.37 16.37 3.69
N LYS A 198 -10.92 15.63 4.71
CA LYS A 198 -10.97 16.08 6.10
C LYS A 198 -9.68 15.81 6.86
N GLY A 199 -9.12 16.87 7.44
CA GLY A 199 -7.98 16.76 8.35
C GLY A 199 -8.33 15.96 9.61
N ASN A 200 -7.42 15.11 10.05
CA ASN A 200 -7.50 14.33 11.28
C ASN A 200 -6.14 14.32 11.99
N SER A 201 -6.12 14.39 13.33
CA SER A 201 -4.88 14.40 14.12
C SER A 201 -4.68 13.14 14.98
N GLU A 202 -5.67 12.24 14.99
CA GLU A 202 -5.75 11.10 15.91
C GLU A 202 -5.38 9.77 15.23
N TYR A 203 -5.59 9.64 13.92
CA TYR A 203 -5.26 8.41 13.19
C TYR A 203 -3.75 8.17 13.20
N LEU A 204 -3.35 7.10 13.90
CA LEU A 204 -1.95 6.74 14.10
C LEU A 204 -1.21 6.55 12.77
N VAL A 205 -1.81 5.87 11.79
CA VAL A 205 -1.17 5.66 10.48
C VAL A 205 -0.92 6.98 9.74
N LEU A 206 -1.77 7.99 9.92
CA LEU A 206 -1.54 9.31 9.31
C LEU A 206 -0.45 10.09 10.04
N ARG A 207 -0.42 10.00 11.38
CA ARG A 207 0.52 10.75 12.22
C ARG A 207 1.94 10.19 12.18
N GLU A 208 2.09 8.88 12.13
CA GLU A 208 3.38 8.18 12.29
C GLU A 208 3.98 7.70 10.96
N SER A 209 3.29 7.87 9.83
CA SER A 209 3.85 7.50 8.52
C SER A 209 5.02 8.41 8.15
N PRO A 210 6.13 7.85 7.60
CA PRO A 210 7.31 8.63 7.20
C PRO A 210 7.12 9.39 5.88
N CYS A 211 5.97 9.23 5.23
CA CYS A 211 5.67 9.70 3.88
C CYS A 211 4.27 10.33 3.79
N THR A 212 3.90 10.81 2.60
CA THR A 212 2.55 11.35 2.37
C THR A 212 1.52 10.25 2.56
N ALA A 213 0.60 10.43 3.52
CA ALA A 213 -0.35 9.40 3.92
C ALA A 213 -1.80 9.90 3.89
N VAL A 214 -2.71 9.02 3.44
CA VAL A 214 -4.16 9.23 3.45
C VAL A 214 -4.89 7.97 3.92
N ILE A 215 -6.08 8.17 4.49
CA ILE A 215 -7.07 7.10 4.72
C ILE A 215 -8.26 7.39 3.81
N VAL A 216 -8.64 6.44 2.98
CA VAL A 216 -9.83 6.50 2.14
C VAL A 216 -10.92 5.66 2.81
N GLU A 217 -11.92 6.32 3.39
CA GLU A 217 -13.15 5.68 3.80
C GLU A 217 -14.08 5.60 2.57
N CYS A 218 -14.23 4.42 1.96
CA CYS A 218 -14.88 4.30 0.65
C CYS A 218 -16.41 4.42 0.67
N GLY A 219 -17.03 4.40 1.85
CA GLY A 219 -18.47 4.52 2.07
C GLY A 219 -18.85 4.08 3.49
N PHE A 220 -20.14 3.95 3.81
CA PHE A 220 -20.63 3.55 5.14
C PHE A 220 -21.29 2.18 5.14
N LEU A 221 -20.73 1.20 5.87
CA LEU A 221 -21.36 -0.11 6.06
C LEU A 221 -22.65 -0.06 6.89
N SER A 222 -22.87 1.02 7.62
CA SER A 222 -24.13 1.27 8.34
C SER A 222 -25.27 1.72 7.43
N ASN A 223 -24.98 2.13 6.19
CA ASN A 223 -25.98 2.49 5.20
C ASN A 223 -26.26 1.27 4.32
N THR A 224 -27.50 0.79 4.30
CA THR A 224 -27.85 -0.47 3.59
C THR A 224 -27.55 -0.40 2.09
N LYS A 225 -27.77 0.76 1.45
CA LYS A 225 -27.47 0.93 0.03
C LYS A 225 -25.96 0.91 -0.22
N GLU A 226 -25.20 1.72 0.50
CA GLU A 226 -23.74 1.74 0.34
C GLU A 226 -23.13 0.39 0.71
N CYS A 227 -23.62 -0.31 1.72
CA CYS A 227 -23.13 -1.64 2.06
C CYS A 227 -23.29 -2.62 0.88
N SER A 228 -24.44 -2.57 0.18
CA SER A 228 -24.67 -3.34 -1.05
C SER A 228 -23.73 -2.91 -2.18
N ASP A 229 -23.56 -1.60 -2.40
CA ASP A 229 -22.68 -1.08 -3.43
C ASP A 229 -21.20 -1.45 -3.14
N LEU A 230 -20.75 -1.33 -1.90
CA LEU A 230 -19.39 -1.69 -1.46
C LEU A 230 -19.09 -3.19 -1.60
N CYS A 231 -20.11 -4.04 -1.67
CA CYS A 231 -19.95 -5.46 -1.99
C CYS A 231 -19.98 -5.77 -3.49
N ASN A 232 -20.36 -4.78 -4.31
CA ASN A 232 -20.43 -4.94 -5.76
C ASN A 232 -19.04 -4.77 -6.40
N ASP A 233 -18.65 -5.74 -7.22
CA ASP A 233 -17.32 -5.78 -7.84
C ASP A 233 -17.05 -4.60 -8.80
N GLU A 234 -18.07 -4.16 -9.54
CA GLU A 234 -17.95 -3.02 -10.47
C GLU A 234 -17.75 -1.72 -9.69
N TYR A 235 -18.48 -1.53 -8.59
CA TYR A 235 -18.31 -0.35 -7.74
C TYR A 235 -16.94 -0.34 -7.03
N GLN A 236 -16.48 -1.48 -6.51
CA GLN A 236 -15.12 -1.61 -5.97
C GLN A 236 -14.04 -1.28 -7.02
N THR A 237 -14.27 -1.69 -8.27
CA THR A 237 -13.37 -1.39 -9.39
C THR A 237 -13.41 0.10 -9.75
N ALA A 238 -14.58 0.72 -9.75
CA ALA A 238 -14.73 2.17 -9.97
C ALA A 238 -14.00 2.98 -8.88
N LEU A 239 -14.15 2.61 -7.61
CA LEU A 239 -13.42 3.22 -6.49
C LEU A 239 -11.90 3.08 -6.67
N ALA A 240 -11.41 1.88 -6.99
CA ALA A 240 -9.98 1.64 -7.20
C ALA A 240 -9.43 2.47 -8.37
N ASN A 241 -10.15 2.54 -9.49
CA ASN A 241 -9.75 3.33 -10.65
C ASN A 241 -9.73 4.83 -10.35
N ALA A 242 -10.75 5.35 -9.65
CA ALA A 242 -10.81 6.75 -9.24
C ALA A 242 -9.61 7.14 -8.35
N ILE A 243 -9.26 6.29 -7.38
CA ILE A 243 -8.08 6.50 -6.53
C ILE A 243 -6.79 6.43 -7.36
N CYS A 244 -6.67 5.47 -8.29
CA CYS A 244 -5.51 5.35 -9.18
C CYS A 244 -5.33 6.61 -10.05
N ASN A 245 -6.39 7.10 -10.68
CA ASN A 245 -6.38 8.29 -11.53
C ASN A 245 -5.99 9.54 -10.73
N ALA A 246 -6.51 9.68 -9.51
CA ALA A 246 -6.12 10.75 -8.60
C ALA A 246 -4.64 10.69 -8.23
N VAL A 247 -4.12 9.51 -7.92
CA VAL A 247 -2.69 9.32 -7.60
C VAL A 247 -1.80 9.70 -8.78
N CYS A 248 -2.17 9.28 -10.01
CA CYS A 248 -1.43 9.67 -11.22
C CYS A 248 -1.42 11.19 -11.40
N THR A 249 -2.60 11.81 -11.32
CA THR A 249 -2.77 13.27 -11.43
C THR A 249 -1.95 14.02 -10.37
N TRP A 250 -2.01 13.58 -9.11
CA TRP A 250 -1.27 14.19 -8.02
C TRP A 250 0.25 14.02 -8.19
N HIS A 251 0.70 12.83 -8.60
CA HIS A 251 2.11 12.51 -8.82
C HIS A 251 2.73 13.40 -9.90
N GLU A 252 2.05 13.58 -11.04
CA GLU A 252 2.50 14.46 -12.12
C GLU A 252 2.69 15.93 -11.69
N GLN A 253 1.88 16.38 -10.73
CA GLN A 253 1.88 17.76 -10.23
C GLN A 253 2.91 17.99 -9.11
N HIS A 254 3.27 16.97 -8.33
CA HIS A 254 4.00 17.15 -7.06
C HIS A 254 5.30 16.36 -6.93
N ALA A 255 5.53 15.31 -7.73
CA ALA A 255 6.64 14.37 -7.52
C ALA A 255 7.84 14.58 -8.48
N LYS A 256 7.96 15.77 -9.09
CA LYS A 256 9.12 16.13 -9.94
C LYS A 256 10.32 16.62 -9.14
#